data_AF-D4Q9Z7-F1
#
_entry.id   AF-D4Q9Z7-F1
#
_cell.length_a   1.000
_cell.length_b   1.000
_cell.length_c   1.000
_cell.angle_alpha   90.00
_cell.angle_beta   90.00
_cell.angle_gamma   90.00
#
_symmetry.space_group_name_H-M   'P 1'
#
loop_
_entity.id
_entity.type
_entity.pdbx_description
1 polymer ?
#
loop_
_entity_poly.entity_id
_entity_poly.type
_entity_poly.pdbx_seq_one_letter_code
_entity_poly.pdbx_strand_id
1 'polypeptide(L)'
;PCSSKARNKHRIVLTSIDKKELRRKKLVKRSKSSLINMKGLVQHTPTDEDISNLLKEFTVDFLLKGYGYLVEELHSQLLTNLNLPIIASHFFWLVTYFLKFAAQLELDIEHINTILTFDVISYLTYEGVMLCEQLDLNSRQEGSDLKPYLRRMHLVVTAIREFLQAIETYKKVTHLSDEDRERLRLLQLQISSTEDLRNLFVLLLRRFNPSLHTKQYLQDLVVTNHILLLILDSVTKSNSSIHIKMIDHISQFATLEIMHCYGMLLDDFNSNGEFVNDCIFT
;
A
#
# COMPACT_ATOMS: atom_id res chain seq x y z
N PRO A 1 -9.30 -61.28 -24.97
CA PRO A 1 -9.87 -59.98 -25.38
C PRO A 1 -9.77 -58.94 -24.26
N CYS A 2 -8.61 -58.28 -24.17
CA CYS A 2 -8.41 -57.12 -23.29
C CYS A 2 -8.97 -55.88 -23.97
N SER A 3 -9.82 -55.10 -23.28
CA SER A 3 -10.15 -53.73 -23.69
C SER A 3 -9.76 -52.75 -22.58
N SER A 4 -8.48 -52.36 -22.55
CA SER A 4 -8.00 -51.22 -21.79
C SER A 4 -8.33 -49.94 -22.56
N LYS A 5 -9.42 -49.26 -22.20
CA LYS A 5 -9.68 -47.88 -22.66
C LYS A 5 -8.64 -46.96 -22.03
N ALA A 6 -7.65 -46.55 -22.81
CA ALA A 6 -6.71 -45.50 -22.45
C ALA A 6 -7.47 -44.19 -22.23
N ARG A 7 -7.58 -43.74 -20.97
CA ARG A 7 -8.00 -42.38 -20.64
C ARG A 7 -6.84 -41.45 -20.98
N ASN A 8 -6.89 -40.86 -22.17
CA ASN A 8 -6.07 -39.71 -22.53
C ASN A 8 -6.43 -38.54 -21.60
N LYS A 9 -5.73 -38.39 -20.47
CA LYS A 9 -5.69 -37.15 -19.71
C LYS A 9 -4.80 -36.18 -20.47
N HIS A 10 -5.35 -35.46 -21.44
CA HIS A 10 -4.71 -34.25 -21.92
C HIS A 10 -4.56 -33.30 -20.73
N ARG A 11 -3.32 -33.08 -20.31
CA ARG A 11 -2.95 -32.13 -19.26
C ARG A 11 -3.13 -30.75 -19.88
N ILE A 12 -4.31 -30.15 -19.70
CA ILE A 12 -4.62 -28.79 -20.17
C ILE A 12 -3.60 -27.85 -19.51
N VAL A 13 -2.66 -27.32 -20.29
CA VAL A 13 -1.74 -26.28 -19.85
C VAL A 13 -2.54 -24.99 -19.82
N LEU A 14 -3.05 -24.63 -18.64
CA LEU A 14 -3.77 -23.38 -18.42
C LEU A 14 -2.84 -22.19 -18.66
N THR A 15 -3.31 -21.22 -19.45
CA THR A 15 -2.60 -19.96 -19.64
C THR A 15 -2.56 -19.15 -18.34
N SER A 16 -1.71 -18.14 -18.25
CA SER A 16 -1.65 -17.23 -17.09
C SER A 16 -3.00 -16.55 -16.82
N ILE A 17 -3.73 -16.22 -17.89
CA ILE A 17 -5.07 -15.61 -17.84
C ILE A 17 -6.09 -16.58 -17.26
N ASP A 18 -6.09 -17.84 -17.72
CA ASP A 18 -7.01 -18.87 -17.20
C ASP A 18 -6.79 -19.15 -15.70
N LYS A 19 -5.53 -19.09 -15.26
CA LYS A 19 -5.17 -19.25 -13.83
C LYS A 19 -5.69 -18.09 -12.99
N LYS A 20 -5.61 -16.84 -13.48
CA LYS A 20 -6.17 -15.67 -12.79
C LYS A 20 -7.69 -15.76 -12.67
N GLU A 21 -8.37 -16.09 -13.77
CA GLU A 21 -9.83 -16.22 -13.77
C GLU A 21 -10.33 -17.35 -12.85
N LEU A 22 -9.59 -18.47 -12.79
CA LEU A 22 -9.89 -19.54 -11.84
C LEU A 22 -9.71 -19.11 -10.38
N ARG A 23 -8.67 -18.31 -10.07
CA ARG A 23 -8.45 -17.76 -8.72
C ARG A 23 -9.60 -16.84 -8.32
N ARG A 24 -10.00 -15.93 -9.21
CA ARG A 24 -11.13 -15.01 -8.99
C ARG A 24 -12.43 -15.77 -8.71
N LYS A 25 -12.77 -16.78 -9.51
CA LYS A 25 -13.95 -17.64 -9.27
C LYS A 25 -13.90 -18.34 -7.90
N LYS A 26 -12.72 -18.73 -7.42
CA LYS A 26 -12.57 -19.31 -6.06
C LYS A 26 -12.82 -18.27 -4.98
N LEU A 27 -12.31 -17.04 -5.14
CA LEU A 27 -12.53 -15.94 -4.19
C LEU A 27 -14.01 -15.56 -4.10
N VAL A 28 -14.70 -15.42 -5.23
CA VAL A 28 -16.15 -15.14 -5.28
C VAL A 28 -16.98 -16.26 -4.64
N LYS A 29 -16.54 -17.53 -4.78
CA LYS A 29 -17.21 -18.65 -4.09
C LYS A 29 -16.96 -18.61 -2.58
N ARG A 30 -15.74 -18.22 -2.17
CA ARG A 30 -15.34 -18.15 -0.77
C ARG A 30 -15.98 -16.98 -0.03
N SER A 31 -16.17 -15.82 -0.68
CA SER A 31 -16.86 -14.67 -0.07
C SER A 31 -18.28 -15.02 0.40
N LYS A 32 -18.96 -15.91 -0.34
CA LYS A 32 -20.32 -16.41 -0.02
C LYS A 32 -20.35 -17.58 0.97
N SER A 33 -19.21 -18.15 1.35
CA SER A 33 -19.14 -19.32 2.23
C SER A 33 -18.84 -18.91 3.68
N SER A 34 -19.50 -19.55 4.65
CA SER A 34 -19.23 -19.37 6.08
C SER A 34 -18.36 -20.48 6.70
N LEU A 35 -17.88 -21.44 5.90
CA LEU A 35 -17.15 -22.61 6.39
C LEU A 35 -15.69 -22.27 6.67
N ILE A 36 -15.27 -22.40 7.92
CA ILE A 36 -13.85 -22.37 8.33
C ILE A 36 -13.39 -23.82 8.53
N ASN A 37 -12.36 -24.25 7.81
CA ASN A 37 -11.91 -25.64 7.85
C ASN A 37 -10.86 -25.85 8.96
N MET A 38 -11.29 -25.88 10.23
CA MET A 38 -10.38 -26.10 11.37
C MET A 38 -9.97 -27.56 11.61
N LYS A 39 -10.25 -28.47 10.66
CA LYS A 39 -10.14 -29.92 10.87
C LYS A 39 -8.72 -30.43 11.18
N GLY A 40 -7.67 -29.64 10.95
CA GLY A 40 -6.27 -30.00 11.25
C GLY A 40 -5.77 -29.66 12.66
N LEU A 41 -6.47 -28.78 13.40
CA LEU A 41 -5.95 -28.24 14.68
C LEU A 41 -6.41 -29.01 15.93
N VAL A 42 -7.33 -29.96 15.79
CA VAL A 42 -8.01 -30.58 16.94
C VAL A 42 -7.26 -31.80 17.49
N GLN A 43 -6.29 -32.37 16.75
CA GLN A 43 -5.71 -33.69 17.10
C GLN A 43 -4.18 -33.85 16.98
N HIS A 44 -3.40 -32.82 16.65
CA HIS A 44 -1.93 -32.89 16.66
C HIS A 44 -1.30 -31.51 16.92
N THR A 45 -0.07 -31.46 17.45
CA THR A 45 0.72 -30.22 17.53
C THR A 45 0.86 -29.65 16.11
N PRO A 46 0.38 -28.43 15.82
CA PRO A 46 0.36 -27.91 14.46
C PRO A 46 1.79 -27.72 13.94
N THR A 47 2.02 -28.12 12.68
CA THR A 47 3.28 -27.84 11.98
C THR A 47 3.29 -26.40 11.45
N ASP A 48 4.47 -25.91 11.05
CA ASP A 48 4.60 -24.60 10.39
C ASP A 48 3.74 -24.51 9.11
N GLU A 49 3.55 -25.64 8.41
CA GLU A 49 2.69 -25.72 7.23
C GLU A 49 1.21 -25.59 7.59
N ASP A 50 0.78 -26.23 8.69
CA ASP A 50 -0.59 -26.10 9.21
C ASP A 50 -0.89 -24.65 9.60
N ILE A 51 0.04 -24.00 10.31
CA ILE A 51 -0.08 -22.59 10.71
C ILE A 51 -0.12 -21.69 9.47
N SER A 52 0.76 -21.92 8.49
CA SER A 52 0.78 -21.15 7.24
C SER A 52 -0.54 -21.27 6.47
N ASN A 53 -1.11 -22.48 6.40
CA ASN A 53 -2.38 -22.71 5.72
C ASN A 53 -3.54 -22.06 6.46
N LEU A 54 -3.57 -22.14 7.80
CA LEU A 54 -4.55 -21.45 8.63
C LEU A 54 -4.48 -19.92 8.42
N LEU A 55 -3.28 -19.33 8.44
CA LEU A 55 -3.10 -17.89 8.25
C LEU A 55 -3.49 -17.44 6.84
N LYS A 56 -3.24 -18.25 5.81
CA LYS A 56 -3.71 -17.98 4.45
C LYS A 56 -5.24 -17.99 4.38
N GLU A 57 -5.88 -18.99 4.98
CA GLU A 57 -7.34 -19.08 5.03
C GLU A 57 -7.95 -17.90 5.78
N PHE A 58 -7.43 -17.60 6.96
CA PHE A 58 -7.82 -16.44 7.76
C PHE A 58 -7.66 -15.14 6.97
N THR A 59 -6.50 -14.92 6.34
CA THR A 59 -6.21 -13.69 5.60
C THR A 59 -7.22 -13.48 4.47
N VAL A 60 -7.53 -14.53 3.71
CA VAL A 60 -8.52 -14.43 2.63
C VAL A 60 -9.92 -14.15 3.19
N ASP A 61 -10.34 -14.83 4.26
CA ASP A 61 -11.66 -14.58 4.85
C ASP A 61 -11.77 -13.20 5.49
N PHE A 62 -10.70 -12.74 6.16
CA PHE A 62 -10.61 -11.42 6.74
C PHE A 62 -10.72 -10.34 5.66
N LEU A 63 -9.96 -10.46 4.57
CA LEU A 63 -10.03 -9.51 3.46
C LEU A 63 -11.41 -9.43 2.81
N LEU A 64 -12.10 -10.58 2.65
CA LEU A 64 -13.41 -10.63 1.98
C LEU A 64 -14.56 -10.15 2.88
N LYS A 65 -14.42 -10.22 4.21
CA LYS A 65 -15.57 -10.07 5.13
C LYS A 65 -15.39 -9.03 6.22
N GLY A 66 -14.16 -8.76 6.65
CA GLY A 66 -13.89 -7.95 7.85
C GLY A 66 -13.01 -6.73 7.59
N TYR A 67 -12.12 -6.79 6.59
CA TYR A 67 -11.12 -5.76 6.36
C TYR A 67 -11.73 -4.38 6.09
N GLY A 68 -12.65 -4.29 5.13
CA GLY A 68 -13.33 -3.04 4.80
C GLY A 68 -14.03 -2.39 6.00
N TYR A 69 -14.82 -3.18 6.73
CA TYR A 69 -15.56 -2.72 7.92
C TYR A 69 -14.62 -2.28 9.05
N LEU A 70 -13.56 -3.04 9.33
CA LEU A 70 -12.62 -2.71 10.40
C LEU A 70 -11.88 -1.41 10.10
N VAL A 71 -11.42 -1.23 8.86
CA VAL A 71 -10.72 0.00 8.46
C VAL A 71 -11.65 1.21 8.52
N GLU A 72 -12.89 1.06 8.05
CA GLU A 72 -13.92 2.12 8.11
C GLU A 72 -14.21 2.54 9.55
N GLU A 73 -14.46 1.58 10.45
CA GLU A 73 -14.75 1.84 11.85
C GLU A 73 -13.56 2.49 12.56
N LEU A 74 -12.35 1.98 12.36
CA LEU A 74 -11.15 2.57 12.95
C LEU A 74 -10.91 3.99 12.43
N HIS A 75 -11.13 4.24 11.14
CA HIS A 75 -11.01 5.57 10.56
C HIS A 75 -12.02 6.54 11.19
N SER A 76 -13.29 6.14 11.30
CA SER A 76 -14.34 6.93 11.97
C SER A 76 -13.98 7.26 13.43
N GLN A 77 -13.45 6.28 14.17
CA GLN A 77 -13.00 6.48 15.55
C GLN A 77 -11.82 7.45 15.66
N LEU A 78 -10.88 7.41 14.70
CA LEU A 78 -9.73 8.31 14.66
C LEU A 78 -10.14 9.75 14.37
N LEU A 79 -11.15 9.96 13.53
CA LEU A 79 -11.68 11.30 13.24
C LEU A 79 -12.50 11.90 14.40
N THR A 80 -13.11 11.04 15.24
CA THR A 80 -13.97 11.46 16.35
C THR A 80 -13.26 11.53 17.69
N ASN A 81 -12.22 10.72 17.91
CA ASN A 81 -11.50 10.63 19.19
C ASN A 81 -10.03 10.99 19.03
N LEU A 82 -9.65 12.18 19.50
CA LEU A 82 -8.37 12.83 19.21
C LEU A 82 -7.10 12.20 19.84
N ASN A 83 -7.17 11.13 20.64
CA ASN A 83 -6.06 10.79 21.54
C ASN A 83 -5.71 9.29 21.67
N LEU A 84 -5.67 8.51 20.59
CA LEU A 84 -5.23 7.11 20.66
C LEU A 84 -4.13 6.78 19.63
N PRO A 85 -2.85 7.11 19.93
CA PRO A 85 -1.68 6.77 19.09
C PRO A 85 -1.58 5.29 18.72
N ILE A 86 -2.08 4.42 19.61
CA ILE A 86 -2.15 2.98 19.39
C ILE A 86 -3.12 2.67 18.25
N ILE A 87 -4.32 3.25 18.23
CA ILE A 87 -5.31 3.04 17.18
C ILE A 87 -4.77 3.52 15.84
N ALA A 88 -4.13 4.69 15.81
CA ALA A 88 -3.51 5.21 14.58
C ALA A 88 -2.45 4.25 14.03
N SER A 89 -1.60 3.70 14.91
CA SER A 89 -0.56 2.74 14.51
C SER A 89 -1.17 1.43 13.96
N HIS A 90 -2.25 0.93 14.57
CA HIS A 90 -2.97 -0.25 14.05
C HIS A 90 -3.63 0.04 12.70
N PHE A 91 -4.21 1.23 12.53
CA PHE A 91 -4.79 1.67 11.27
C PHE A 91 -3.74 1.70 10.15
N PHE A 92 -2.58 2.34 10.38
CA PHE A 92 -1.49 2.38 9.40
C PHE A 92 -0.98 0.97 9.07
N TRP A 93 -0.88 0.10 10.07
CA TRP A 93 -0.46 -1.28 9.88
C TRP A 93 -1.47 -2.07 9.06
N LEU A 94 -2.78 -1.90 9.29
CA LEU A 94 -3.84 -2.54 8.50
C LEU A 94 -3.78 -2.11 7.03
N VAL A 95 -3.58 -0.82 6.76
CA VAL A 95 -3.41 -0.31 5.39
C VAL A 95 -2.13 -0.87 4.78
N THR A 96 -0.99 -0.78 5.47
CA THR A 96 0.31 -1.27 4.98
C THR A 96 0.29 -2.77 4.69
N TYR A 97 -0.23 -3.57 5.60
CA TYR A 97 -0.10 -5.03 5.54
C TYR A 97 -1.13 -5.66 4.61
N PHE A 98 -2.42 -5.33 4.79
CA PHE A 98 -3.51 -6.05 4.12
C PHE A 98 -3.87 -5.48 2.74
N LEU A 99 -3.69 -4.17 2.51
CA LEU A 99 -4.02 -3.58 1.21
C LEU A 99 -3.17 -4.17 0.09
N LYS A 100 -1.89 -4.44 0.38
CA LYS A 100 -0.98 -5.16 -0.52
C LYS A 100 -1.52 -6.53 -0.93
N PHE A 101 -2.01 -7.31 0.03
CA PHE A 101 -2.59 -8.62 -0.26
C PHE A 101 -3.90 -8.49 -1.05
N ALA A 102 -4.74 -7.53 -0.72
CA ALA A 102 -5.98 -7.27 -1.46
C ALA A 102 -5.69 -6.95 -2.93
N ALA A 103 -4.73 -6.06 -3.20
CA ALA A 103 -4.30 -5.68 -4.53
C ALA A 103 -3.64 -6.86 -5.29
N GLN A 104 -2.76 -7.62 -4.63
CA GLN A 104 -2.11 -8.80 -5.25
C GLN A 104 -3.08 -9.94 -5.56
N LEU A 105 -4.13 -10.10 -4.76
CA LEU A 105 -5.20 -11.07 -5.00
C LEU A 105 -6.21 -10.57 -6.04
N GLU A 106 -6.11 -9.31 -6.47
CA GLU A 106 -7.06 -8.64 -7.36
C GLU A 106 -8.50 -8.81 -6.82
N LEU A 107 -8.70 -8.53 -5.53
CA LEU A 107 -10.04 -8.61 -4.93
C LEU A 107 -10.98 -7.60 -5.59
N ASP A 108 -12.26 -7.95 -5.71
CA ASP A 108 -13.28 -7.02 -6.21
C ASP A 108 -13.27 -5.73 -5.35
N ILE A 109 -13.44 -4.56 -6.00
CA ILE A 109 -13.28 -3.24 -5.35
C ILE A 109 -14.23 -3.07 -4.16
N GLU A 110 -15.38 -3.75 -4.16
CA GLU A 110 -16.32 -3.77 -3.03
C GLU A 110 -15.67 -4.14 -1.69
N HIS A 111 -14.56 -4.88 -1.68
CA HIS A 111 -13.86 -5.30 -0.47
C HIS A 111 -12.84 -4.26 0.05
N ILE A 112 -12.52 -3.25 -0.77
CA ILE A 112 -11.50 -2.25 -0.45
C ILE A 112 -11.96 -0.80 -0.68
N ASN A 113 -13.21 -0.60 -1.08
CA ASN A 113 -13.78 0.72 -1.38
C ASN A 113 -13.79 1.66 -0.17
N THR A 114 -13.88 1.13 1.07
CA THR A 114 -13.77 1.92 2.29
C THR A 114 -12.34 2.39 2.57
N ILE A 115 -11.35 1.68 2.02
CA ILE A 115 -9.93 2.02 2.16
C ILE A 115 -9.49 2.95 1.04
N LEU A 116 -9.76 2.64 -0.23
CA LEU A 116 -9.39 3.45 -1.39
C LEU A 116 -10.30 4.68 -1.54
N THR A 117 -10.24 5.58 -0.57
CA THR A 117 -10.98 6.84 -0.54
C THR A 117 -10.04 8.02 -0.38
N PHE A 118 -10.50 9.20 -0.80
CA PHE A 118 -9.72 10.43 -0.64
C PHE A 118 -9.52 10.78 0.85
N ASP A 119 -10.50 10.44 1.71
CA ASP A 119 -10.43 10.72 3.14
C ASP A 119 -9.30 9.93 3.80
N VAL A 120 -9.14 8.65 3.46
CA VAL A 120 -8.07 7.81 4.02
C VAL A 120 -6.68 8.33 3.64
N ILE A 121 -6.44 8.66 2.36
CA ILE A 121 -5.14 9.21 1.94
C ILE A 121 -4.89 10.61 2.53
N SER A 122 -5.93 11.42 2.69
CA SER A 122 -5.83 12.73 3.34
C SER A 122 -5.49 12.59 4.82
N TYR A 123 -6.11 11.62 5.51
CA TYR A 123 -5.80 11.31 6.91
C TYR A 123 -4.36 10.80 7.07
N LEU A 124 -3.90 9.90 6.20
CA LEU A 124 -2.50 9.45 6.20
C LEU A 124 -1.53 10.62 5.96
N THR A 125 -1.89 11.55 5.08
CA THR A 125 -1.10 12.76 4.80
C THR A 125 -1.01 13.65 6.04
N TYR A 126 -2.16 13.91 6.68
CA TYR A 126 -2.24 14.68 7.91
C TYR A 126 -1.38 14.06 9.03
N GLU A 127 -1.51 12.75 9.28
CA GLU A 127 -0.70 12.06 10.28
C GLU A 127 0.80 12.11 9.96
N GLY A 128 1.18 12.06 8.68
CA GLY A 128 2.57 12.26 8.25
C GLY A 128 3.12 13.62 8.67
N VAL A 129 2.36 14.69 8.45
CA VAL A 129 2.73 16.05 8.89
C VAL A 129 2.80 16.13 10.42
N MET A 130 1.78 15.63 11.12
CA MET A 130 1.73 15.64 12.59
C MET A 130 2.89 14.89 13.23
N LEU A 131 3.25 13.71 12.69
CA LEU A 131 4.41 12.95 13.16
C LEU A 131 5.72 13.70 12.93
N CYS A 132 5.82 14.47 11.85
CA CYS A 132 6.99 15.27 11.55
C CYS A 132 7.17 16.39 12.60
N GLU A 133 6.08 17.08 12.94
CA GLU A 133 6.07 18.09 14.00
C GLU A 133 6.37 17.46 15.37
N GLN A 134 5.77 16.31 15.68
CA GLN A 134 6.03 15.60 16.94
C GLN A 134 7.50 15.18 17.06
N LEU A 135 8.11 14.65 15.99
CA LEU A 135 9.54 14.33 15.97
C LEU A 135 10.40 15.55 16.26
N ASP A 136 10.09 16.68 15.63
CA ASP A 136 10.83 17.92 15.80
C ASP A 136 10.75 18.45 17.23
N LEU A 137 9.56 18.47 17.83
CA LEU A 137 9.35 18.91 19.21
C LEU A 137 10.06 18.00 20.21
N ASN A 138 9.93 16.67 20.03
CA ASN A 138 10.53 15.70 20.94
C ASN A 138 12.06 15.63 20.80
N SER A 139 12.62 15.87 19.60
CA SER A 139 14.07 15.88 19.38
C SER A 139 14.81 16.97 20.16
N ARG A 140 14.10 18.02 20.57
CA ARG A 140 14.63 19.14 21.36
C ARG A 140 14.59 18.88 22.87
N GLN A 141 13.90 17.83 23.31
CA GLN A 141 13.76 17.49 24.72
C GLN A 141 14.87 16.51 25.12
N GLU A 142 15.65 16.86 26.14
CA GLU A 142 16.68 15.97 26.67
C GLU A 142 16.05 14.67 27.21
N GLY A 143 16.57 13.53 26.76
CA GLY A 143 16.13 12.20 27.21
C GLY A 143 14.85 11.66 26.56
N SER A 144 14.26 12.34 25.56
CA SER A 144 13.08 11.82 24.86
C SER A 144 13.40 10.59 23.99
N ASP A 145 12.59 9.53 24.10
CA ASP A 145 12.68 8.37 23.21
C ASP A 145 11.97 8.67 21.88
N LEU A 146 12.77 8.88 20.83
CA LEU A 146 12.26 9.17 19.49
C LEU A 146 11.81 7.93 18.72
N LYS A 147 12.16 6.72 19.18
CA LYS A 147 11.90 5.46 18.46
C LYS A 147 10.41 5.24 18.11
N PRO A 148 9.43 5.51 19.00
CA PRO A 148 8.02 5.33 18.67
C PRO A 148 7.58 6.21 17.50
N TYR A 149 8.03 7.46 17.47
CA TYR A 149 7.69 8.41 16.42
C TYR A 149 8.35 8.05 15.09
N LEU A 150 9.62 7.62 15.11
CA LEU A 150 10.34 7.15 13.92
C LEU A 150 9.66 5.91 13.31
N ARG A 151 9.23 4.95 14.16
CA ARG A 151 8.48 3.77 13.72
C ARG A 151 7.13 4.14 13.10
N ARG A 152 6.38 5.04 13.75
CA ARG A 152 5.09 5.52 13.23
C ARG A 152 5.25 6.29 11.92
N MET A 153 6.28 7.13 11.81
CA MET A 153 6.62 7.87 10.60
C MET A 153 6.90 6.92 9.44
N HIS A 154 7.71 5.90 9.67
CA HIS A 154 7.95 4.87 8.65
C HIS A 154 6.66 4.16 8.26
N LEU A 155 5.84 3.77 9.25
CA LEU A 155 4.58 3.06 9.01
C LEU A 155 3.56 3.89 8.21
N VAL A 156 3.50 5.21 8.41
CA VAL A 156 2.66 6.11 7.59
C VAL A 156 3.16 6.16 6.15
N VAL A 157 4.47 6.30 5.94
CA VAL A 157 5.06 6.30 4.59
C VAL A 157 4.77 4.97 3.87
N THR A 158 4.90 3.83 4.56
CA THR A 158 4.55 2.54 3.98
C THR A 158 3.05 2.43 3.68
N ALA A 159 2.18 2.94 4.55
CA ALA A 159 0.73 2.92 4.32
C ALA A 159 0.35 3.73 3.07
N ILE A 160 0.91 4.93 2.92
CA ILE A 160 0.75 5.76 1.72
C ILE A 160 1.25 5.02 0.47
N ARG A 161 2.41 4.35 0.55
CA ARG A 161 2.95 3.58 -0.57
C ARG A 161 2.00 2.48 -1.02
N GLU A 162 1.56 1.65 -0.10
CA GLU A 162 0.68 0.51 -0.43
C GLU A 162 -0.68 1.01 -0.95
N PHE A 163 -1.15 2.17 -0.48
CA PHE A 163 -2.32 2.85 -1.03
C PHE A 163 -2.13 3.27 -2.49
N LEU A 164 -1.04 3.98 -2.80
CA LEU A 164 -0.76 4.42 -4.18
C LEU A 164 -0.48 3.24 -5.12
N GLN A 165 0.23 2.21 -4.63
CA GLN A 165 0.47 0.97 -5.40
C GLN A 165 -0.81 0.20 -5.67
N ALA A 166 -1.76 0.18 -4.73
CA ALA A 166 -3.06 -0.44 -4.96
C ALA A 166 -3.80 0.27 -6.10
N ILE A 167 -3.84 1.60 -6.11
CA ILE A 167 -4.44 2.37 -7.22
C ILE A 167 -3.83 1.96 -8.57
N GLU A 168 -2.50 1.94 -8.67
CA GLU A 168 -1.82 1.57 -9.92
C GLU A 168 -2.01 0.09 -10.30
N THR A 169 -2.16 -0.79 -9.32
CA THR A 169 -2.48 -2.20 -9.55
C THR A 169 -3.88 -2.34 -10.13
N TYR A 170 -4.88 -1.73 -9.48
CA TYR A 170 -6.27 -1.80 -9.92
C TYR A 170 -6.51 -1.12 -11.26
N LYS A 171 -5.78 -0.04 -11.58
CA LYS A 171 -5.81 0.59 -12.90
C LYS A 171 -5.47 -0.39 -14.04
N LYS A 172 -4.63 -1.40 -13.78
CA LYS A 172 -4.23 -2.43 -14.75
C LYS A 172 -5.17 -3.65 -14.76
N VAL A 173 -6.12 -3.72 -13.83
CA VAL A 173 -7.07 -4.84 -13.73
C VAL A 173 -8.12 -4.73 -14.84
N THR A 174 -8.15 -5.74 -15.70
CA THR A 174 -8.98 -5.73 -16.92
C THR A 174 -10.46 -5.96 -16.66
N HIS A 175 -10.81 -6.59 -15.53
CA HIS A 175 -12.18 -7.03 -15.22
C HIS A 175 -12.96 -6.07 -14.31
N LEU A 176 -12.42 -4.87 -14.03
CA LEU A 176 -13.15 -3.84 -13.31
C LEU A 176 -14.38 -3.37 -14.09
N SER A 177 -15.46 -3.08 -13.35
CA SER A 177 -16.64 -2.42 -13.91
C SER A 177 -16.30 -0.99 -14.35
N ASP A 178 -17.09 -0.42 -15.27
CA ASP A 178 -16.87 0.97 -15.72
C ASP A 178 -17.09 1.97 -14.57
N GLU A 179 -18.01 1.68 -13.66
CA GLU A 179 -18.24 2.48 -12.45
C GLU A 179 -17.01 2.48 -11.53
N ASP A 180 -16.42 1.30 -11.30
CA ASP A 180 -15.21 1.14 -10.50
C ASP A 180 -14.00 1.84 -11.11
N ARG A 181 -13.87 1.79 -12.45
CA ARG A 181 -12.84 2.53 -13.19
C ARG A 181 -13.01 4.03 -13.02
N GLU A 182 -14.23 4.55 -13.13
CA GLU A 182 -14.48 5.97 -12.94
C GLU A 182 -14.23 6.41 -11.49
N ARG A 183 -14.62 5.60 -10.49
CA ARG A 183 -14.29 5.87 -9.08
C ARG A 183 -12.79 5.98 -8.85
N LEU A 184 -11.99 5.04 -9.38
CA LEU A 184 -10.53 5.11 -9.29
C LEU A 184 -9.96 6.31 -10.02
N ARG A 185 -10.53 6.68 -11.18
CA ARG A 185 -10.14 7.87 -11.93
C ARG A 185 -10.40 9.13 -11.12
N LEU A 186 -11.59 9.28 -10.53
CA LEU A 186 -11.95 10.41 -9.67
C LEU A 186 -11.01 10.50 -8.46
N LEU A 187 -10.70 9.38 -7.81
CA LEU A 187 -9.75 9.35 -6.70
C LEU A 187 -8.35 9.84 -7.13
N GLN A 188 -7.84 9.39 -8.29
CA GLN A 188 -6.57 9.88 -8.83
C GLN A 188 -6.61 11.38 -9.14
N LEU A 189 -7.74 11.90 -9.64
CA LEU A 189 -7.93 13.34 -9.88
C LEU A 189 -7.91 14.13 -8.56
N GLN A 190 -8.55 13.64 -7.50
CA GLN A 190 -8.53 14.28 -6.19
C GLN A 190 -7.12 14.30 -5.59
N ILE A 191 -6.42 13.16 -5.61
CA ILE A 191 -5.01 13.05 -5.17
C ILE A 191 -4.11 13.99 -5.97
N SER A 192 -4.34 14.09 -7.29
CA SER A 192 -3.58 14.97 -8.18
C SER A 192 -3.93 16.44 -8.00
N SER A 193 -5.08 16.77 -7.44
CA SER A 193 -5.47 18.16 -7.20
C SER A 193 -4.93 18.69 -5.87
N THR A 194 -4.72 17.83 -4.86
CA THR A 194 -4.19 18.26 -3.56
C THR A 194 -2.67 18.48 -3.56
N GLU A 195 -2.22 19.59 -2.99
CA GLU A 195 -0.80 19.87 -2.80
C GLU A 195 -0.22 19.19 -1.55
N ASP A 196 -1.06 18.88 -0.55
CA ASP A 196 -0.61 18.44 0.78
C ASP A 196 0.19 17.14 0.71
N LEU A 197 -0.31 16.14 -0.03
CA LEU A 197 0.37 14.86 -0.18
C LEU A 197 1.72 15.02 -0.91
N ARG A 198 1.78 15.89 -1.92
CA ARG A 198 3.01 16.15 -2.68
C ARG A 198 4.03 16.89 -1.83
N ASN A 199 3.59 17.91 -1.10
CA ASN A 199 4.44 18.70 -0.22
C ASN A 199 4.90 17.90 1.00
N LEU A 200 4.13 16.89 1.44
CA LEU A 200 4.57 15.97 2.48
C LEU A 200 5.87 15.27 2.09
N PHE A 201 6.00 14.71 0.88
CA PHE A 201 7.24 14.02 0.49
C PHE A 201 8.43 14.97 0.38
N VAL A 202 8.21 16.21 -0.07
CA VAL A 202 9.25 17.26 -0.05
C VAL A 202 9.68 17.55 1.39
N LEU A 203 8.73 17.70 2.32
CA LEU A 203 8.99 17.90 3.74
C LEU A 203 9.80 16.73 4.32
N LEU A 204 9.33 15.50 4.16
CA LEU A 204 9.96 14.32 4.74
C LEU A 204 11.38 14.10 4.24
N LEU A 205 11.64 14.31 2.94
CA LEU A 205 12.98 14.22 2.38
C LEU A 205 13.91 15.33 2.92
N ARG A 206 13.43 16.57 3.06
CA ARG A 206 14.21 17.66 3.68
C ARG A 206 14.49 17.44 5.16
N ARG A 207 13.61 16.75 5.87
CA ARG A 207 13.76 16.42 7.30
C ARG A 207 14.48 15.09 7.53
N PHE A 208 14.85 14.37 6.47
CA PHE A 208 15.60 13.13 6.62
C PHE A 208 16.93 13.40 7.34
N ASN A 209 17.19 12.60 8.37
CA ASN A 209 18.41 12.70 9.15
C ASN A 209 18.99 11.29 9.31
N PRO A 210 20.16 10.98 8.72
CA PRO A 210 20.75 9.64 8.75
C PRO A 210 21.22 9.19 10.14
N SER A 211 21.33 10.10 11.12
CA SER A 211 21.61 9.70 12.51
C SER A 211 20.38 9.21 13.26
N LEU A 212 19.18 9.55 12.79
CA LEU A 212 17.90 9.18 13.41
C LEU A 212 17.13 8.14 12.59
N HIS A 213 17.09 8.32 11.27
CA HIS A 213 16.28 7.52 10.37
C HIS A 213 17.08 6.39 9.75
N THR A 214 16.40 5.28 9.48
CA THR A 214 17.01 4.13 8.81
C THR A 214 17.13 4.39 7.31
N LYS A 215 18.07 3.70 6.66
CA LYS A 215 18.18 3.72 5.20
C LYS A 215 16.92 3.13 4.53
N GLN A 216 16.29 2.13 5.14
CA GLN A 216 15.03 1.56 4.63
C GLN A 216 13.92 2.61 4.58
N TYR A 217 13.82 3.48 5.59
CA TYR A 217 12.87 4.58 5.57
C TYR A 217 13.12 5.54 4.40
N LEU A 218 14.39 5.85 4.10
CA LEU A 218 14.74 6.69 2.96
C LEU A 218 14.41 6.05 1.61
N GLN A 219 14.73 4.76 1.43
CA GLN A 219 14.33 4.01 0.24
C GLN A 219 12.82 4.05 0.05
N ASP A 220 12.07 3.83 1.13
CA ASP A 220 10.63 3.85 1.12
C ASP A 220 10.08 5.25 0.77
N LEU A 221 10.70 6.34 1.24
CA LEU A 221 10.33 7.71 0.84
C LEU A 221 10.52 7.94 -0.66
N VAL A 222 11.69 7.59 -1.19
CA VAL A 222 12.01 7.79 -2.61
C VAL A 222 11.08 6.98 -3.51
N VAL A 223 10.87 5.70 -3.19
CA VAL A 223 9.95 4.83 -3.94
C VAL A 223 8.52 5.36 -3.88
N THR A 224 8.04 5.79 -2.71
CA THR A 224 6.67 6.30 -2.56
C THR A 224 6.47 7.61 -3.33
N ASN A 225 7.45 8.52 -3.24
CA ASN A 225 7.44 9.76 -4.00
C ASN A 225 7.43 9.50 -5.51
N HIS A 226 8.26 8.58 -6.00
CA HIS A 226 8.29 8.20 -7.41
C HIS A 226 6.92 7.69 -7.90
N ILE A 227 6.28 6.81 -7.15
CA ILE A 227 4.94 6.30 -7.49
C ILE A 227 3.91 7.43 -7.53
N LEU A 228 3.97 8.37 -6.57
CA LEU A 228 3.12 9.55 -6.59
C LEU A 228 3.36 10.37 -7.87
N LEU A 229 4.61 10.69 -8.20
CA LEU A 229 4.95 11.46 -9.41
C LEU A 229 4.42 10.79 -10.69
N LEU A 230 4.49 9.46 -10.80
CA LEU A 230 3.91 8.72 -11.93
C LEU A 230 2.38 8.88 -12.03
N ILE A 231 1.68 8.86 -10.89
CA ILE A 231 0.23 9.09 -10.86
C ILE A 231 -0.08 10.52 -11.35
N LEU A 232 0.64 11.53 -10.85
CA LEU A 232 0.42 12.91 -11.22
C LEU A 232 0.73 13.17 -12.72
N ASP A 233 1.81 12.59 -13.23
CA ASP A 233 2.18 12.65 -14.65
C ASP A 233 1.11 11.97 -15.53
N SER A 234 0.62 10.80 -15.13
CA SER A 234 -0.48 10.12 -15.83
C SER A 234 -1.77 10.95 -15.85
N VAL A 235 -2.10 11.65 -14.76
CA VAL A 235 -3.30 12.48 -14.67
C VAL A 235 -3.17 13.75 -15.49
N THR A 236 -2.04 14.46 -15.41
CA THR A 236 -1.79 15.69 -16.19
C THR A 236 -1.78 15.42 -17.70
N LYS A 237 -1.28 14.27 -18.14
CA LYS A 237 -1.33 13.85 -19.55
C LYS A 237 -2.73 13.50 -20.04
N SER A 238 -3.59 12.98 -19.16
CA SER A 238 -4.94 12.51 -19.52
C SER A 238 -6.03 13.57 -19.32
N ASN A 239 -5.78 14.59 -18.50
CA ASN A 239 -6.76 15.61 -18.18
C ASN A 239 -6.16 17.02 -18.24
N SER A 240 -6.41 17.73 -19.35
CA SER A 240 -5.90 19.07 -19.60
C SER A 240 -6.42 20.15 -18.64
N SER A 241 -7.48 19.87 -17.87
CA SER A 241 -8.03 20.84 -16.91
C SER A 241 -7.26 20.86 -15.58
N ILE A 242 -6.44 19.84 -15.30
CA ILE A 242 -5.62 19.79 -14.08
C ILE A 242 -4.24 20.35 -14.41
N HIS A 243 -4.04 21.60 -14.03
CA HIS A 243 -2.75 22.28 -14.14
C HIS A 243 -1.94 22.09 -12.85
N ILE A 244 -1.31 20.92 -12.70
CA ILE A 244 -0.20 20.79 -11.75
C ILE A 244 1.00 21.49 -12.39
N LYS A 245 1.59 22.46 -11.69
CA LYS A 245 2.87 23.03 -12.09
C LYS A 245 3.99 22.02 -11.80
N MET A 246 4.03 20.96 -12.58
CA MET A 246 4.90 19.80 -12.36
C MET A 246 6.37 20.21 -12.32
N ILE A 247 6.77 21.14 -13.20
CA ILE A 247 8.12 21.70 -13.23
C ILE A 247 8.45 22.40 -11.91
N ASP A 248 7.56 23.26 -11.42
CA ASP A 248 7.73 23.97 -10.15
C ASP A 248 7.83 22.97 -8.98
N HIS A 249 6.99 21.93 -8.97
CA HIS A 249 7.04 20.90 -7.94
C HIS A 249 8.35 20.09 -7.98
N ILE A 250 8.75 19.58 -9.15
CA ILE A 250 9.99 18.80 -9.34
C ILE A 250 11.22 19.65 -8.98
N SER A 251 11.20 20.96 -9.26
CA SER A 251 12.31 21.85 -8.91
C SER A 251 12.61 21.87 -7.40
N GLN A 252 11.62 21.56 -6.55
CA GLN A 252 11.81 21.51 -5.11
C GLN A 252 12.73 20.39 -4.64
N PHE A 253 12.94 19.35 -5.47
CA PHE A 253 13.82 18.21 -5.19
C PHE A 253 15.28 18.48 -5.57
N ALA A 254 15.56 19.53 -6.35
CA ALA A 254 16.91 19.91 -6.77
C ALA A 254 17.72 20.70 -5.71
N THR A 255 17.33 20.61 -4.44
CA THR A 255 18.05 21.20 -3.30
C THR A 255 19.20 20.29 -2.86
N LEU A 256 20.27 20.85 -2.28
CA LEU A 256 21.42 20.08 -1.80
C LEU A 256 21.01 18.98 -0.80
N GLU A 257 20.07 19.28 0.09
CA GLU A 257 19.60 18.37 1.13
C GLU A 257 18.92 17.12 0.54
N ILE A 258 17.99 17.33 -0.40
CA ILE A 258 17.29 16.22 -1.08
C ILE A 258 18.23 15.46 -2.00
N MET A 259 19.08 16.15 -2.77
CA MET A 259 20.04 15.49 -3.66
C MET A 259 21.05 14.64 -2.88
N HIS A 260 21.45 15.07 -1.68
CA HIS A 260 22.26 14.25 -0.78
C HIS A 260 21.52 12.97 -0.37
N CYS A 261 20.22 13.03 -0.07
CA CYS A 261 19.41 11.84 0.24
C CYS A 261 19.41 10.83 -0.92
N TYR A 262 19.21 11.29 -2.17
CA TYR A 262 19.29 10.42 -3.34
C TYR A 262 20.71 9.87 -3.55
N GLY A 263 21.74 10.69 -3.32
CA GLY A 263 23.15 10.28 -3.35
C GLY A 263 23.47 9.16 -2.37
N MET A 264 22.98 9.24 -1.13
CA MET A 264 23.15 8.19 -0.13
C MET A 264 22.56 6.84 -0.57
N LEU A 265 21.47 6.84 -1.34
CA LEU A 265 20.91 5.60 -1.89
C LEU A 265 21.72 5.10 -3.10
N LEU A 266 22.26 6.01 -3.91
CA LEU A 266 23.11 5.68 -5.06
C LEU A 266 24.44 5.04 -4.66
N ASP A 267 25.02 5.42 -3.52
CA ASP A 267 26.26 4.80 -3.02
C ASP A 267 26.13 3.27 -2.88
N ASP A 268 24.90 2.80 -2.66
CA ASP A 268 24.55 1.40 -2.49
C ASP A 268 23.86 0.79 -3.72
N PHE A 269 24.02 1.42 -4.90
CA PHE A 269 23.40 1.02 -6.18
C PHE A 269 23.47 -0.50 -6.44
N ASN A 270 24.62 -1.13 -6.19
CA ASN A 270 24.82 -2.57 -6.42
C ASN A 270 24.00 -3.48 -5.50
N SER A 271 23.57 -2.97 -4.34
CA SER A 271 22.81 -3.73 -3.33
C SER A 271 21.32 -3.42 -3.36
N ASN A 272 20.92 -2.31 -3.97
CA ASN A 272 19.53 -1.94 -4.13
C ASN A 272 18.82 -2.88 -5.13
N GLY A 273 17.51 -3.07 -4.94
CA GLY A 273 16.68 -3.72 -5.97
C GLY A 273 16.58 -2.87 -7.23
N GLU A 274 16.40 -3.51 -8.38
CA GLU A 274 16.27 -2.85 -9.70
C GLU A 274 15.26 -1.70 -9.67
N PHE A 275 14.06 -1.94 -9.16
CA PHE A 275 13.02 -0.92 -9.06
C PHE A 275 13.40 0.27 -8.18
N VAL A 276 14.18 0.05 -7.11
CA VAL A 276 14.66 1.15 -6.25
C VAL A 276 15.65 2.02 -7.02
N ASN A 277 16.57 1.40 -7.78
CA ASN A 277 17.50 2.12 -8.62
C ASN A 277 16.78 2.93 -9.71
N ASP A 278 15.75 2.35 -10.34
CA ASP A 278 14.93 3.07 -11.32
C ASP A 278 14.28 4.31 -10.69
N CYS A 279 13.72 4.19 -9.49
CA CYS A 279 13.11 5.31 -8.76
C CYS A 279 14.11 6.42 -8.41
N ILE A 280 15.41 6.10 -8.31
CA ILE A 280 16.46 7.08 -7.98
C ILE A 280 16.93 7.83 -9.24
N PHE A 281 16.95 7.17 -10.40
CA PHE A 281 17.42 7.76 -11.66
C PHE A 281 16.36 8.55 -12.43
N THR A 282 15.09 8.37 -12.10
CA THR A 282 13.94 8.96 -12.82
C THR A 282 13.26 10.05 -12.02
#